data_AF-A0A6B3MD69-F1
#
_entry.id   AF-A0A6B3MD69-F1
#
_cell.length_a   1.000
_cell.length_b   1.000
_cell.length_c   1.000
_cell.angle_alpha   90.00
_cell.angle_beta   90.00
_cell.angle_gamma   90.00
#
_symmetry.space_group_name_H-M   'P 1'
#
loop_
_entity.id
_entity.type
_entity.pdbx_description
1 polymer ?
#
loop_
_entity_poly.entity_id
_entity_poly.type
_entity_poly.pdbx_seq_one_letter_code
_entity_poly.pdbx_strand_id
1 'polypeptide(L)'
;MSQVQVLTVACKLKLSSNIAKEIDDTMLAFAVACDWINQNTPAKLVNRTAMQSLVYAEVRTQFGLSSNLAIQAVRRVCSNR
;
A
#
# COMPACT_ATOMS: atom_id res chain seq x y z
N MET A 1 -2.55 18.26 45.18
CA MET A 1 -3.01 17.06 44.44
C MET A 1 -2.51 17.19 43.01
N SER A 2 -1.61 16.32 42.56
CA SER A 2 -1.10 16.34 41.19
C SER A 2 -2.19 15.92 40.21
N GLN A 3 -2.50 16.75 39.21
CA GLN A 3 -3.44 16.41 38.15
C GLN A 3 -2.80 15.42 37.18
N VAL A 4 -3.48 14.31 36.91
CA VAL A 4 -3.09 13.36 35.86
C VAL A 4 -3.49 13.95 34.51
N GLN A 5 -2.52 14.26 33.66
CA GLN A 5 -2.75 14.72 32.30
C GLN A 5 -2.73 13.53 31.33
N VAL A 6 -3.85 13.26 30.67
CA VAL A 6 -3.93 12.22 29.63
C VAL A 6 -3.41 12.80 28.32
N LEU A 7 -2.27 12.28 27.84
CA LEU A 7 -1.59 12.77 26.63
C LEU A 7 -1.91 11.94 25.37
N THR A 8 -2.54 10.77 25.53
CA THR A 8 -2.77 9.84 24.42
C THR A 8 -4.10 9.13 24.60
N VAL A 9 -4.89 9.10 23.53
CA VAL A 9 -6.13 8.34 23.44
C VAL A 9 -5.94 7.26 22.39
N ALA A 10 -6.05 5.99 22.81
CA ALA A 10 -6.05 4.86 21.90
C ALA A 10 -7.50 4.57 21.47
N CYS A 11 -7.79 4.76 20.18
CA CYS A 11 -9.10 4.46 19.60
C CYS A 11 -9.00 3.21 18.72
N LYS A 12 -9.94 2.27 18.88
CA LYS A 12 -10.12 1.14 17.97
C LYS A 12 -11.28 1.44 17.03
N LEU A 13 -11.04 1.32 15.72
CA LEU A 13 -12.10 1.40 14.72
C LEU A 13 -13.06 0.22 14.91
N LYS A 14 -14.33 0.52 15.21
CA LYS A 14 -15.42 -0.47 15.20
C LYS A 14 -16.05 -0.46 13.82
N LEU A 15 -15.77 -1.49 13.04
CA LEU A 15 -16.24 -1.63 11.67
C LEU A 15 -17.32 -2.71 11.58
N SER A 16 -18.21 -2.60 10.60
CA SER A 16 -19.07 -3.71 10.21
C SER A 16 -18.23 -4.78 9.49
N SER A 17 -18.71 -6.03 9.48
CA SER A 17 -18.02 -7.15 8.84
C SER A 17 -17.75 -6.93 7.36
N ASN A 18 -18.66 -6.26 6.65
CA ASN A 18 -18.53 -6.01 5.22
C ASN A 18 -17.39 -5.03 4.93
N ILE A 19 -17.32 -3.93 5.67
CA ILE A 19 -16.25 -2.93 5.50
C ILE A 19 -14.89 -3.52 5.89
N ALA A 20 -14.84 -4.32 6.97
CA ALA A 20 -13.61 -5.00 7.37
C ALA A 20 -13.07 -5.88 6.24
N LYS A 21 -13.95 -6.66 5.59
CA LYS A 21 -13.57 -7.50 4.45
C LYS A 21 -13.06 -6.69 3.26
N GLU A 22 -13.72 -5.59 2.90
CA GLU A 22 -13.25 -4.73 1.79
C GLU A 22 -11.86 -4.13 2.05
N ILE A 23 -11.57 -3.79 3.31
CA ILE A 23 -10.24 -3.34 3.72
C ILE A 23 -9.22 -4.46 3.58
N ASP A 24 -9.53 -5.66 4.07
CA ASP A 24 -8.64 -6.82 3.98
C ASP A 24 -8.35 -7.19 2.52
N ASP A 25 -9.37 -7.20 1.67
CA ASP A 25 -9.25 -7.45 0.23
C ASP A 25 -8.35 -6.39 -0.44
N THR A 26 -8.51 -5.11 -0.05
CA THR A 26 -7.66 -4.02 -0.55
C THR A 26 -6.20 -4.17 -0.09
N MET A 27 -5.98 -4.54 1.17
CA MET A 27 -4.65 -4.78 1.72
C MET A 27 -3.96 -5.96 1.02
N LEU A 28 -4.71 -7.03 0.74
CA LEU A 28 -4.22 -8.18 0.00
C LEU A 28 -3.84 -7.81 -1.43
N ALA A 29 -4.73 -7.13 -2.16
CA ALA A 29 -4.44 -6.66 -3.52
C ALA A 29 -3.20 -5.76 -3.57
N PHE A 30 -3.02 -4.88 -2.57
CA PHE A 30 -1.83 -4.04 -2.46
C PHE A 30 -0.55 -4.86 -2.24
N ALA A 31 -0.60 -5.87 -1.36
CA ALA A 31 0.55 -6.73 -1.09
C ALA A 31 0.95 -7.53 -2.33
N VAL A 32 -0.02 -8.16 -2.99
CA VAL A 32 0.22 -8.93 -4.23
C VAL A 32 0.77 -8.04 -5.33
N ALA A 33 0.25 -6.82 -5.49
CA ALA A 33 0.80 -5.86 -6.44
C ALA A 33 2.27 -5.51 -6.15
N CYS A 34 2.65 -5.35 -4.87
CA CYS A 34 4.04 -5.09 -4.50
C CYS A 34 4.96 -6.26 -4.88
N ASP A 35 4.53 -7.50 -4.59
CA ASP A 35 5.31 -8.69 -4.93
C ASP A 35 5.48 -8.84 -6.44
N TRP A 36 4.41 -8.60 -7.19
CA TRP A 36 4.42 -8.63 -8.66
C TRP A 36 5.34 -7.55 -9.23
N ILE A 37 5.25 -6.29 -8.77
CA ILE A 37 6.16 -5.22 -9.20
C ILE A 37 7.63 -5.60 -8.92
N ASN A 38 7.90 -6.22 -7.77
CA ASN A 38 9.25 -6.66 -7.42
C ASN A 38 9.77 -7.78 -8.34
N GLN A 39 8.89 -8.63 -8.87
CA GLN A 39 9.26 -9.69 -9.80
C GLN A 39 9.36 -9.20 -11.25
N ASN A 40 8.53 -8.22 -11.62
CA ASN A 40 8.37 -7.76 -13.00
C ASN A 40 9.18 -6.49 -13.33
N THR A 41 10.12 -6.10 -12.47
CA THR A 41 11.02 -4.97 -12.70
C THR A 41 12.48 -5.41 -12.55
N PRO A 42 13.43 -4.82 -13.29
CA PRO A 42 14.85 -5.15 -13.14
C PRO A 42 15.32 -4.95 -11.70
N ALA A 43 16.08 -5.91 -11.15
CA ALA A 43 16.51 -5.87 -9.75
C ALA A 43 17.33 -4.62 -9.38
N LYS A 44 18.07 -4.04 -10.34
CA LYS A 44 18.86 -2.82 -10.15
C LYS A 44 18.05 -1.52 -10.33
N LEU A 45 16.78 -1.62 -10.70
CA LEU A 45 15.93 -0.46 -10.90
C LEU A 45 15.45 0.09 -9.54
N VAL A 46 16.13 1.12 -9.07
CA VAL A 46 15.81 1.85 -7.82
C VAL A 46 15.16 3.21 -8.07
N ASN A 47 15.16 3.70 -9.31
CA ASN A 47 14.53 4.96 -9.67
C ASN A 47 12.99 4.80 -9.73
N ARG A 48 12.30 5.51 -8.84
CA ARG A 48 10.85 5.47 -8.71
C ARG A 48 10.11 5.85 -9.99
N THR A 49 10.50 6.94 -10.64
CA THR A 49 9.81 7.44 -11.84
C THR A 49 9.95 6.43 -12.98
N ALA A 50 11.14 5.88 -13.16
CA ALA A 50 11.39 4.86 -14.18
C ALA A 50 10.64 3.55 -13.90
N MET A 51 10.57 3.11 -12.63
CA MET A 51 9.76 1.96 -12.25
C MET A 51 8.27 2.22 -12.53
N GLN A 52 7.76 3.39 -12.12
CA GLN A 52 6.37 3.75 -12.31
C GLN A 52 5.99 3.79 -13.79
N SER A 53 6.84 4.35 -14.67
CA SER A 53 6.58 4.35 -16.11
C SER A 53 6.49 2.95 -16.71
N LEU A 54 7.16 1.96 -16.10
CA LEU A 54 7.20 0.59 -16.59
C LEU A 54 5.98 -0.23 -16.17
N VAL A 55 5.54 -0.10 -14.90
CA VAL A 55 4.52 -1.00 -14.32
C VAL A 55 3.15 -0.37 -14.06
N TYR A 56 3.02 0.95 -14.02
CA TYR A 56 1.82 1.60 -13.47
C TYR A 56 0.51 1.20 -14.16
N ALA A 57 0.51 1.15 -15.50
CA ALA A 57 -0.68 0.80 -16.27
C ALA A 57 -1.14 -0.64 -15.97
N GLU A 58 -0.21 -1.59 -15.92
CA GLU A 58 -0.51 -2.99 -15.60
C GLU A 58 -0.95 -3.17 -14.16
N VAL A 59 -0.30 -2.48 -13.21
CA VAL A 59 -0.69 -2.54 -11.79
C VAL A 59 -2.11 -2.01 -11.58
N ARG A 60 -2.49 -0.93 -12.30
CA ARG A 60 -3.82 -0.34 -12.24
C ARG A 60 -4.92 -1.27 -12.75
N THR A 61 -4.64 -1.99 -13.85
CA THR A 61 -5.65 -2.83 -14.50
C THR A 61 -5.73 -4.21 -13.87
N GLN A 62 -4.61 -4.81 -13.49
CA GLN A 62 -4.57 -6.19 -12.97
C GLN A 62 -5.05 -6.30 -11.53
N PHE A 63 -4.72 -5.33 -10.67
CA PHE A 63 -5.01 -5.42 -9.23
C PHE A 63 -6.18 -4.55 -8.77
N GLY A 64 -6.82 -3.81 -9.69
CA GLY A 64 -7.96 -2.94 -9.38
C GLY A 64 -7.63 -1.80 -8.39
N LEU A 65 -6.35 -1.55 -8.11
CA LEU A 65 -5.92 -0.55 -7.14
C LEU A 65 -6.27 0.85 -7.63
N SER A 66 -6.68 1.74 -6.71
CA SER A 66 -6.79 3.16 -7.02
C SER A 66 -5.45 3.74 -7.50
N SER A 67 -5.49 4.85 -8.24
CA SER A 67 -4.27 5.54 -8.71
C SER A 67 -3.26 5.79 -7.59
N ASN A 68 -3.76 6.21 -6.42
CA ASN A 68 -2.91 6.46 -5.26
C ASN A 68 -2.27 5.16 -4.73
N LEU A 69 -3.04 4.08 -4.58
CA LEU A 69 -2.51 2.81 -4.09
C LEU A 69 -1.49 2.19 -5.04
N ALA A 70 -1.73 2.25 -6.36
CA ALA A 70 -0.76 1.77 -7.35
C ALA A 70 0.58 2.52 -7.24
N ILE A 71 0.54 3.85 -7.10
CA ILE A 71 1.75 4.67 -6.93
C ILE A 71 2.47 4.33 -5.61
N GLN A 72 1.72 4.07 -4.54
CA GLN A 72 2.32 3.68 -3.25
C GLN A 72 2.92 2.27 -3.29
N ALA A 73 2.34 1.34 -4.05
CA ALA A 73 2.91 0.01 -4.25
C ALA A 73 4.28 0.10 -4.93
N VAL A 74 4.38 0.88 -6.03
CA VAL A 74 5.66 1.18 -6.69
C VAL A 74 6.64 1.82 -5.71
N ARG A 75 6.20 2.85 -4.97
CA ARG A 75 7.05 3.52 -3.98
C ARG A 75 7.57 2.55 -2.92
N ARG A 76 6.72 1.65 -2.41
CA ARG A 76 7.08 0.66 -1.41
C ARG A 76 8.16 -0.28 -1.91
N VAL A 77 8.03 -0.80 -3.14
CA VAL A 77 9.05 -1.67 -3.74
C VAL A 77 10.36 -0.92 -3.97
N CYS A 78 10.30 0.31 -4.52
CA CYS A 78 11.50 1.13 -4.69
C CYS A 78 12.22 1.43 -3.37
N SER A 79 11.49 1.68 -2.28
CA SER A 79 12.10 1.95 -0.97
C SER A 79 12.67 0.72 -0.27
N ASN A 80 12.34 -0.48 -0.73
CA ASN A 80 12.83 -1.74 -0.17
C ASN A 80 14.04 -2.30 -0.96
N ARG A 81 14.54 -1.59 -1.98
CA ARG A 81 15.69 -1.95 -2.82
C ARG A 81 16.78 -0.90 -2.69
#